data_AF-A0A528EWB1-F1
#
_entry.id   AF-A0A528EWB1-F1
#
_cell.length_a   1.000
_cell.length_b   1.000
_cell.length_c   1.000
_cell.angle_alpha   90.00
_cell.angle_beta   90.00
_cell.angle_gamma   90.00
#
_symmetry.space_group_name_H-M   'P 1'
#
loop_
_entity.id
_entity.type
_entity.pdbx_description
1 polymer ?
#
loop_
_entity_poly.entity_id
_entity_poly.type
_entity_poly.pdbx_seq_one_letter_code
_entity_poly.pdbx_strand_id
1 'polypeptide(L)'
;LAKLPQAVAADWIDRGLIIEDTTDDGSGMKTVYVPFWQLRSTYWWRSTFPANKAVHVAHRYKPSVGGTSSVSFFYDGQFQGQYAAYKTRYCMDGTFENAIRKAAKNNPDGTPKYFENRIAYILTTGGNWATGAIGKFKLTVDKGDPKNLVSFCGENVRKVGPTRFEMTAESFYPEHDIDILLLVPSDDGGSGG
;
A
#
# COMPACT_ATOMS: atom_id res chain seq x y z
N LEU A 1 18.24 -7.98 16.89
CA LEU A 1 17.76 -8.61 18.15
C LEU A 1 18.49 -9.91 18.47
N ALA A 2 18.85 -10.74 17.49
CA ALA A 2 19.52 -12.04 17.70
C ALA A 2 20.89 -12.05 18.42
N LYS A 3 21.52 -10.89 18.65
CA LYS A 3 22.79 -10.75 19.40
C LYS A 3 22.63 -9.96 20.71
N LEU A 4 21.40 -9.70 21.15
CA LEU A 4 21.16 -8.98 22.40
C LEU A 4 21.62 -9.83 23.58
N PRO A 5 22.37 -9.26 24.55
CA PRO A 5 22.60 -9.91 25.83
C PRO A 5 21.26 -10.24 26.50
N GLN A 6 21.17 -11.41 27.14
CA GLN A 6 19.91 -11.92 27.69
C GLN A 6 19.26 -10.97 28.70
N ALA A 7 20.06 -10.29 29.54
CA ALA A 7 19.55 -9.28 30.47
C ALA A 7 18.89 -8.09 29.77
N VAL A 8 19.41 -7.68 28.61
CA VAL A 8 18.82 -6.58 27.81
C VAL A 8 17.55 -7.06 27.12
N ALA A 9 17.53 -8.31 26.63
CA ALA A 9 16.33 -8.88 26.05
C ALA A 9 15.19 -8.95 27.09
N ALA A 10 15.47 -9.42 28.31
CA ALA A 10 14.49 -9.46 29.39
C ALA A 10 13.92 -8.08 29.74
N ASP A 11 14.77 -7.06 29.89
CA ASP A 11 14.34 -5.67 30.10
C ASP A 11 13.43 -5.17 28.96
N TRP A 12 13.79 -5.47 27.71
CA TRP A 12 13.02 -5.00 26.56
C TRP A 12 11.68 -5.72 26.41
N ILE A 13 11.59 -6.99 26.82
CA ILE A 13 10.32 -7.73 26.88
C ILE A 13 9.41 -7.13 27.96
N ASP A 14 9.93 -6.89 29.16
CA ASP A 14 9.18 -6.30 30.27
C ASP A 14 8.63 -4.90 29.90
N ARG A 15 9.41 -4.15 29.13
CA ARG A 15 9.03 -2.83 28.61
C ARG A 15 8.15 -2.87 27.35
N GLY A 16 7.82 -4.06 26.85
CA GLY A 16 6.98 -4.26 25.67
C GLY A 16 7.60 -3.78 24.36
N LEU A 17 8.93 -3.70 24.29
CA LEU A 17 9.67 -3.27 23.09
C LEU A 17 9.91 -4.43 22.12
N ILE A 18 10.03 -5.65 22.62
CA ILE A 18 10.19 -6.86 21.82
C ILE A 18 9.32 -7.96 22.40
N ILE A 19 8.97 -8.95 21.56
CA ILE A 19 8.28 -10.17 21.99
C ILE A 19 9.07 -11.39 21.55
N GLU A 20 8.85 -12.50 22.26
CA GLU A 20 9.30 -13.83 21.84
C GLU A 20 8.35 -14.36 20.76
N ASP A 21 8.92 -14.70 19.62
CA ASP A 21 8.25 -15.41 18.55
C ASP A 21 8.87 -16.81 18.49
N THR A 22 8.07 -17.83 18.83
CA THR A 22 8.54 -19.21 18.91
C THR A 22 7.87 -20.02 17.82
N THR A 23 8.68 -20.50 16.88
CA THR A 23 8.22 -21.25 15.70
C THR A 23 9.05 -22.52 15.52
N ASP A 24 8.43 -23.58 15.02
CA ASP A 24 9.14 -24.77 14.55
C ASP A 24 9.38 -24.66 13.03
N ASP A 25 10.66 -24.64 12.63
CA ASP A 25 11.07 -24.58 11.23
C ASP A 25 11.37 -25.96 10.63
N GLY A 26 10.95 -27.04 11.30
CA GLY A 26 11.25 -28.42 10.94
C GLY A 26 12.59 -28.93 11.49
N SER A 27 13.35 -28.07 12.19
CA SER A 27 14.53 -28.46 12.97
C SER A 27 14.33 -28.37 14.49
N GLY A 28 13.08 -28.20 14.92
CA GLY A 28 12.68 -28.06 16.32
C GLY A 28 12.29 -26.62 16.67
N MET A 29 11.74 -26.45 17.87
CA MET A 29 11.27 -25.15 18.36
C MET A 29 12.43 -24.16 18.47
N LYS A 30 12.31 -23.03 17.78
CA LYS A 30 13.24 -21.91 17.87
C LYS A 30 12.51 -20.65 18.34
N THR A 31 13.02 -20.04 19.39
CA THR A 31 12.57 -18.72 19.85
C THR A 31 13.46 -17.64 19.26
N VAL A 32 12.85 -16.70 18.57
CA VAL A 32 13.49 -15.47 18.09
C VAL A 32 12.81 -14.26 18.72
N TYR A 33 13.55 -13.18 18.94
CA TYR A 33 12.97 -11.94 19.42
C TYR A 33 12.62 -11.03 18.25
N VAL A 34 11.38 -10.53 18.21
CA VAL A 34 10.90 -9.63 17.16
C VAL A 34 10.50 -8.27 17.75
N PRO A 35 10.65 -7.16 17.00
CA PRO A 35 10.23 -5.83 17.45
C PRO A 35 8.73 -5.75 17.72
N PHE A 36 8.34 -5.09 18.82
CA PHE A 36 6.95 -4.79 19.18
C PHE A 36 6.70 -3.29 19.34
N TRP A 37 7.32 -2.48 18.47
CA TRP A 37 7.20 -1.02 18.47
C TRP A 37 6.87 -0.47 17.09
N GLN A 38 6.28 0.72 17.05
CA GLN A 38 5.98 1.45 15.81
C GLN A 38 6.96 2.61 15.63
N LEU A 39 7.63 2.68 14.49
CA LEU A 39 8.42 3.86 14.09
C LEU A 39 7.52 4.89 13.41
N ARG A 40 7.64 6.16 13.81
CA ARG A 40 7.04 7.31 13.13
C ARG A 40 8.12 8.34 12.83
N SER A 41 8.32 8.65 11.56
CA SER A 41 9.31 9.63 11.11
C SER A 41 8.62 10.85 10.52
N THR A 42 9.06 12.05 10.90
CA THR A 42 8.60 13.31 10.32
C THR A 42 9.79 14.10 9.82
N TYR A 43 9.73 14.55 8.57
CA TYR A 43 10.72 15.43 7.98
C TYR A 43 10.20 16.86 8.01
N TRP A 44 11.01 17.81 8.46
CA TRP A 44 10.65 19.23 8.54
C TRP A 44 11.76 20.11 7.97
N TRP A 45 11.37 21.25 7.40
CA TRP A 45 12.29 22.27 6.88
C TRP A 45 11.65 23.66 7.00
N ARG A 46 12.47 24.71 7.03
CA ARG A 46 11.99 26.10 6.98
C ARG A 46 11.74 26.49 5.52
N SER A 47 10.58 27.12 5.28
CA SER A 47 10.21 27.66 3.96
C SER A 47 9.90 29.15 4.08
N THR A 48 10.34 29.95 3.10
CA THR A 48 10.01 31.38 3.02
C THR A 48 8.99 31.59 1.90
N PHE A 49 7.90 32.29 2.21
CA PHE A 49 6.84 32.62 1.26
C PHE A 49 6.85 34.13 0.99
N PRO A 50 7.45 34.60 -0.11
CA PRO A 50 7.45 36.01 -0.45
C PRO A 50 6.03 36.51 -0.71
N ALA A 51 5.73 37.74 -0.28
CA ALA A 51 4.43 38.35 -0.50
C ALA A 51 4.04 38.35 -1.98
N ASN A 52 2.82 37.91 -2.28
CA ASN A 52 2.21 37.90 -3.61
C ASN A 52 3.00 37.12 -4.69
N LYS A 53 3.82 36.13 -4.30
CA LYS A 53 4.54 35.27 -5.25
C LYS A 53 4.12 33.81 -5.10
N ALA A 54 4.00 33.12 -6.23
CA ALA A 54 3.82 31.68 -6.23
C ALA A 54 5.09 30.98 -5.75
N VAL A 55 4.92 29.96 -4.91
CA VAL A 55 5.98 29.06 -4.45
C VAL A 55 5.65 27.66 -4.95
N HIS A 56 6.61 27.02 -5.61
CA HIS A 56 6.48 25.64 -6.10
C HIS A 56 7.20 24.69 -5.16
N VAL A 57 6.49 23.65 -4.72
CA VAL A 57 7.03 22.60 -3.84
C VAL A 57 6.98 21.27 -4.58
N ALA A 58 8.07 20.52 -4.55
CA ALA A 58 8.16 19.20 -5.17
C ALA A 58 8.78 18.20 -4.18
N HIS A 59 8.13 17.05 -4.01
CA HIS A 59 8.64 15.94 -3.20
C HIS A 59 8.88 14.72 -4.08
N ARG A 60 10.01 14.04 -3.85
CA ARG A 60 10.34 12.74 -4.45
C ARG A 60 10.93 11.85 -3.38
N TYR A 61 10.34 10.68 -3.20
CA TYR A 61 10.80 9.69 -2.23
C TYR A 61 10.35 8.28 -2.65
N LYS A 62 10.94 7.26 -2.04
CA LYS A 62 10.47 5.88 -2.12
C LYS A 62 9.56 5.63 -0.90
N PRO A 63 8.26 5.37 -1.09
CA PRO A 63 7.35 5.14 0.03
C PRO A 63 7.59 3.76 0.65
N SER A 64 7.14 3.57 1.89
CA SER A 64 6.89 2.24 2.43
C SER A 64 5.72 1.60 1.69
N VAL A 65 5.85 0.31 1.36
CA VAL A 65 4.81 -0.46 0.67
C VAL A 65 4.35 -1.56 1.61
N GLY A 66 3.05 -1.66 1.85
CA GLY A 66 2.49 -2.80 2.58
C GLY A 66 2.38 -4.00 1.65
N GLY A 67 2.79 -5.18 2.11
CA GLY A 67 2.79 -6.40 1.30
C GLY A 67 1.96 -7.53 1.91
N THR A 68 1.40 -8.40 1.06
CA THR A 68 0.94 -9.74 1.46
C THR A 68 1.28 -10.74 0.36
N SER A 69 1.72 -11.94 0.76
CA SER A 69 2.26 -12.96 -0.14
C SER A 69 1.22 -13.61 -1.07
N SER A 70 -0.06 -13.28 -0.92
CA SER A 70 -1.18 -13.83 -1.68
C SER A 70 -2.36 -12.85 -1.70
N VAL A 71 -3.30 -13.10 -2.61
CA VAL A 71 -4.60 -12.41 -2.63
C VAL A 71 -5.45 -12.89 -1.45
N SER A 72 -5.60 -12.04 -0.45
CA SER A 72 -6.26 -12.30 0.84
C SER A 72 -7.78 -12.31 0.79
N PHE A 73 -8.36 -11.83 -0.32
CA PHE A 73 -9.81 -11.64 -0.49
C PHE A 73 -10.43 -12.50 -1.60
N PHE A 74 -9.67 -13.49 -2.11
CA PHE A 74 -10.16 -14.46 -3.09
C PHE A 74 -9.57 -15.85 -2.84
N TYR A 75 -10.41 -16.81 -2.49
CA TYR A 75 -10.06 -18.21 -2.28
C TYR A 75 -11.28 -19.10 -2.54
N ASP A 76 -11.09 -20.40 -2.73
CA ASP A 76 -12.15 -21.36 -3.11
C ASP A 76 -12.98 -20.92 -4.35
N GLY A 77 -12.34 -20.23 -5.30
CA GLY A 77 -12.97 -19.76 -6.53
C GLY A 77 -13.93 -18.58 -6.38
N GLN A 78 -14.01 -17.94 -5.21
CA GLN A 78 -14.94 -16.85 -4.94
C GLN A 78 -14.30 -15.70 -4.14
N PHE A 79 -14.91 -14.53 -4.25
CA PHE A 79 -14.55 -13.37 -3.41
C PHE A 79 -15.16 -13.55 -2.02
N GLN A 80 -14.31 -13.51 -0.99
CA GLN A 80 -14.72 -13.73 0.40
C GLN A 80 -13.69 -13.14 1.37
N GLY A 81 -13.90 -13.33 2.68
CA GLY A 81 -13.04 -12.77 3.73
C GLY A 81 -13.10 -11.24 3.73
N GLN A 82 -11.94 -10.59 3.53
CA GLN A 82 -11.80 -9.13 3.58
C GLN A 82 -12.31 -8.40 2.31
N TYR A 83 -12.94 -9.12 1.38
CA TYR A 83 -13.36 -8.60 0.09
C TYR A 83 -14.19 -7.31 0.15
N ALA A 84 -15.21 -7.24 1.00
CA ALA A 84 -16.08 -6.04 1.07
C ALA A 84 -15.30 -4.79 1.53
N ALA A 85 -14.38 -4.96 2.48
CA ALA A 85 -13.52 -3.89 2.97
C ALA A 85 -12.53 -3.45 1.87
N TYR A 86 -11.89 -4.39 1.18
CA TYR A 86 -11.00 -4.10 0.06
C TYR A 86 -11.72 -3.41 -1.09
N LYS A 87 -12.93 -3.87 -1.42
CA LYS A 87 -13.72 -3.33 -2.53
C LYS A 87 -14.05 -1.87 -2.31
N THR A 88 -14.45 -1.54 -1.09
CA THR A 88 -14.75 -0.17 -0.67
C THR A 88 -13.49 0.68 -0.65
N ARG A 89 -12.41 0.20 -0.02
CA ARG A 89 -11.17 0.95 0.17
C ARG A 89 -10.43 1.26 -1.13
N TYR A 90 -10.37 0.29 -2.04
CA TYR A 90 -9.60 0.40 -3.29
C TYR A 90 -10.48 0.64 -4.52
N CYS A 91 -11.78 0.84 -4.33
CA CYS A 91 -12.77 0.99 -5.40
C CYS A 91 -12.64 -0.12 -6.46
N MET A 92 -12.60 -1.39 -6.03
CA MET A 92 -12.46 -2.52 -6.95
C MET A 92 -13.67 -2.59 -7.89
N ASP A 93 -13.39 -2.41 -9.18
CA ASP A 93 -14.41 -2.42 -10.23
C ASP A 93 -14.56 -3.82 -10.84
N GLY A 94 -15.58 -3.98 -11.70
CA GLY A 94 -15.83 -5.25 -12.38
C GLY A 94 -14.66 -5.68 -13.28
N THR A 95 -13.89 -4.74 -13.83
CA THR A 95 -12.73 -5.05 -14.68
C THR A 95 -11.63 -5.72 -13.87
N PHE A 96 -11.30 -5.14 -12.72
CA PHE A 96 -10.32 -5.67 -11.78
C PHE A 96 -10.75 -7.02 -11.21
N GLU A 97 -12.01 -7.14 -10.79
CA GLU A 97 -12.57 -8.40 -10.29
C GLU A 97 -12.54 -9.52 -11.35
N ASN A 98 -12.87 -9.20 -12.60
CA ASN A 98 -12.82 -10.16 -13.70
C ASN A 98 -11.39 -10.61 -14.01
N ALA A 99 -10.40 -9.71 -13.89
CA ALA A 99 -8.99 -10.08 -14.06
C ALA A 99 -8.54 -11.09 -12.99
N ILE A 100 -8.96 -10.92 -11.73
CA ILE A 100 -8.68 -11.88 -10.65
C ILE A 100 -9.33 -13.23 -10.94
N ARG A 101 -10.62 -13.24 -11.32
CA ARG A 101 -11.32 -14.50 -11.68
C ARG A 101 -10.64 -15.22 -12.84
N LYS A 102 -10.15 -14.48 -13.84
CA LYS A 102 -9.42 -15.04 -14.97
C LYS A 102 -8.09 -15.65 -14.53
N ALA A 103 -7.34 -14.95 -13.68
CA ALA A 103 -6.09 -15.46 -13.15
C ALA A 103 -6.29 -16.74 -12.32
N ALA A 104 -7.31 -16.77 -11.46
CA ALA A 104 -7.67 -17.95 -10.69
C ALA A 104 -8.00 -19.16 -11.58
N LYS A 105 -8.79 -18.96 -12.64
CA LYS A 105 -9.15 -20.03 -13.61
C LYS A 105 -7.95 -20.58 -14.38
N ASN A 106 -6.91 -19.78 -14.58
CA ASN A 106 -5.71 -20.19 -15.30
C ASN A 106 -4.75 -21.01 -14.42
N ASN A 107 -5.02 -21.14 -13.12
CA ASN A 107 -4.18 -21.85 -12.19
C ASN A 107 -4.84 -23.16 -11.72
N PRO A 108 -4.12 -24.30 -11.70
CA PRO A 108 -4.68 -25.60 -11.33
C PRO A 108 -5.28 -25.67 -9.92
N ASP A 109 -4.77 -24.87 -8.98
CA ASP A 109 -5.26 -24.79 -7.61
C ASP A 109 -6.42 -23.80 -7.43
N GLY A 110 -6.88 -23.16 -8.51
CA GLY A 110 -7.98 -22.19 -8.48
C GLY A 110 -7.64 -20.88 -7.77
N THR A 111 -6.36 -20.62 -7.47
CA THR A 111 -5.91 -19.41 -6.77
C THR A 111 -5.28 -18.40 -7.74
N PRO A 112 -5.54 -17.09 -7.60
CA PRO A 112 -4.87 -16.07 -8.39
C PRO A 112 -3.43 -15.86 -7.86
N LYS A 113 -2.43 -16.19 -8.67
CA LYS A 113 -1.00 -16.06 -8.31
C LYS A 113 -0.52 -14.61 -8.39
N TYR A 114 -0.83 -13.84 -7.36
CA TYR A 114 -0.37 -12.47 -7.18
C TYR A 114 0.12 -12.22 -5.75
N PHE A 115 1.11 -11.32 -5.65
CA PHE A 115 1.45 -10.59 -4.43
C PHE A 115 0.62 -9.31 -4.34
N GLU A 116 0.11 -9.01 -3.14
CA GLU A 116 -0.56 -7.74 -2.86
C GLU A 116 0.46 -6.69 -2.44
N ASN A 117 0.45 -5.54 -3.12
CA ASN A 117 1.18 -4.35 -2.73
C ASN A 117 0.18 -3.21 -2.48
N ARG A 118 0.25 -2.60 -1.30
CA ARG A 118 -0.67 -1.55 -0.83
C ARG A 118 0.11 -0.27 -0.57
N ILE A 119 -0.27 0.80 -1.26
CA ILE A 119 0.34 2.13 -1.13
C ILE A 119 -0.75 3.09 -0.66
N ALA A 120 -0.46 3.86 0.38
CA ALA A 120 -1.35 4.91 0.87
C ALA A 120 -0.67 6.28 0.71
N TYR A 121 -1.45 7.29 0.36
CA TYR A 121 -1.01 8.67 0.27
C TYR A 121 -2.03 9.59 0.95
N ILE A 122 -1.58 10.28 1.99
CA ILE A 122 -2.43 11.17 2.77
C ILE A 122 -2.68 12.45 1.98
N LEU A 123 -3.95 12.73 1.69
CA LEU A 123 -4.40 13.93 0.99
C LEU A 123 -5.33 14.79 1.85
N THR A 124 -6.04 14.19 2.80
CA THR A 124 -7.03 14.88 3.65
C THR A 124 -6.44 16.07 4.41
N THR A 125 -5.16 16.01 4.78
CA THR A 125 -4.45 17.13 5.40
C THR A 125 -4.31 18.36 4.50
N GLY A 126 -4.43 18.17 3.18
CA GLY A 126 -4.53 19.22 2.16
C GLY A 126 -5.77 20.10 2.31
N GLY A 127 -6.83 19.61 2.98
CA GLY A 127 -8.01 20.41 3.30
C GLY A 127 -7.75 21.52 4.32
N ASN A 128 -6.63 21.46 5.06
CA ASN A 128 -6.27 22.49 6.06
C ASN A 128 -5.57 23.72 5.49
N TRP A 129 -5.36 23.77 4.17
CA TRP A 129 -4.76 24.93 3.51
C TRP A 129 -5.79 26.07 3.44
N ALA A 130 -5.31 27.31 3.33
CA ALA A 130 -6.13 28.52 3.57
C ALA A 130 -7.45 28.60 2.78
N THR A 131 -7.57 27.90 1.65
CA THR A 131 -8.75 27.88 0.78
C THR A 131 -9.68 26.68 0.98
N GLY A 132 -9.36 25.74 1.86
CA GLY A 132 -10.12 24.51 2.09
C GLY A 132 -10.00 23.46 0.98
N ALA A 133 -9.84 23.87 -0.28
CA ALA A 133 -9.59 23.00 -1.42
C ALA A 133 -8.13 23.11 -1.93
N ILE A 134 -7.63 22.04 -2.56
CA ILE A 134 -6.29 22.02 -3.18
C ILE A 134 -6.31 22.49 -4.65
N GLY A 135 -7.47 22.94 -5.13
CA GLY A 135 -7.61 23.53 -6.46
C GLY A 135 -7.49 22.48 -7.57
N LYS A 136 -6.52 22.67 -8.48
CA LYS A 136 -6.29 21.75 -9.60
C LYS A 136 -5.51 20.54 -9.13
N PHE A 137 -6.11 19.37 -9.23
CA PHE A 137 -5.49 18.12 -8.85
C PHE A 137 -5.32 17.20 -10.06
N LYS A 138 -4.14 16.61 -10.18
CA LYS A 138 -3.83 15.58 -11.16
C LYS A 138 -3.13 14.42 -10.45
N LEU A 139 -3.70 13.23 -10.58
CA LEU A 139 -3.11 11.99 -10.10
C LEU A 139 -2.76 11.13 -11.30
N THR A 140 -1.51 10.67 -11.34
CA THR A 140 -1.07 9.63 -12.27
C THR A 140 -0.58 8.44 -11.46
N VAL A 141 -1.20 7.28 -11.65
CA VAL A 141 -0.78 6.01 -11.07
C VAL A 141 -0.16 5.16 -12.17
N ASP A 142 1.09 4.76 -11.98
CA ASP A 142 1.79 3.83 -12.87
C ASP A 142 1.93 2.48 -12.16
N LYS A 143 1.36 1.42 -12.75
CA LYS A 143 1.44 0.07 -12.19
C LYS A 143 2.74 -0.66 -12.53
N GLY A 144 3.69 -0.01 -13.22
CA GLY A 144 5.03 -0.51 -13.50
C GLY A 144 5.10 -1.52 -14.64
N ASP A 145 4.31 -2.59 -14.58
CA ASP A 145 4.28 -3.66 -15.58
C ASP A 145 2.87 -3.87 -16.16
N PRO A 146 2.69 -4.05 -17.49
CA PRO A 146 1.39 -4.36 -18.11
C PRO A 146 0.65 -5.58 -17.55
N LYS A 147 1.33 -6.53 -16.92
CA LYS A 147 0.74 -7.71 -16.25
C LYS A 147 0.18 -7.43 -14.87
N ASN A 148 0.65 -6.38 -14.18
CA ASN A 148 0.15 -6.01 -12.86
C ASN A 148 -1.32 -5.59 -12.94
N LEU A 149 -2.08 -5.82 -11.89
CA LEU A 149 -3.41 -5.21 -11.74
C LEU A 149 -3.30 -4.01 -10.82
N VAL A 150 -4.14 -3.00 -11.02
CA VAL A 150 -4.20 -1.81 -10.17
C VAL A 150 -5.65 -1.44 -9.90
N SER A 151 -5.95 -1.09 -8.65
CA SER A 151 -7.24 -0.55 -8.22
C SER A 151 -7.01 0.59 -7.23
N PHE A 152 -7.71 1.70 -7.43
CA PHE A 152 -7.71 2.85 -6.54
C PHE A 152 -8.97 3.68 -6.78
N CYS A 153 -9.39 4.42 -5.76
CA CYS A 153 -10.51 5.35 -5.88
C CYS A 153 -10.08 6.62 -6.63
N GLY A 154 -10.92 7.03 -7.57
CA GLY A 154 -10.70 8.25 -8.33
C GLY A 154 -11.86 8.54 -9.28
N GLU A 155 -12.09 9.80 -9.58
CA GLU A 155 -13.13 10.23 -10.51
C GLU A 155 -12.59 10.23 -11.94
N ASN A 156 -13.37 9.68 -12.88
CA ASN A 156 -13.05 9.68 -14.31
C ASN A 156 -11.63 9.17 -14.63
N VAL A 157 -11.16 8.15 -13.91
CA VAL A 157 -9.84 7.55 -14.14
C VAL A 157 -9.76 6.99 -15.56
N ARG A 158 -8.74 7.42 -16.31
CA ARG A 158 -8.49 7.00 -17.69
C ARG A 158 -7.15 6.30 -17.79
N LYS A 159 -7.11 5.19 -18.52
CA LYS A 159 -5.85 4.56 -18.92
C LYS A 159 -5.22 5.42 -20.02
N VAL A 160 -4.05 6.00 -19.75
CA VAL A 160 -3.30 6.91 -20.65
C VAL A 160 -2.03 6.27 -21.22
N GLY A 161 -1.79 5.00 -20.92
CA GLY A 161 -0.68 4.22 -21.47
C GLY A 161 -0.78 2.75 -21.05
N PRO A 162 0.21 1.90 -21.41
CA PRO A 162 0.18 0.47 -21.08
C PRO A 162 0.05 0.20 -19.57
N THR A 163 0.67 1.05 -18.75
CA THR A 163 0.76 0.92 -17.29
C THR A 163 0.21 2.13 -16.52
N ARG A 164 -0.13 3.23 -17.21
CA ARG A 164 -0.47 4.51 -16.59
C ARG A 164 -1.97 4.81 -16.61
N PHE A 165 -2.46 5.25 -15.47
CA PHE A 165 -3.82 5.68 -15.22
C PHE A 165 -3.79 7.10 -14.69
N GLU A 166 -4.70 7.94 -15.17
CA GLU A 166 -4.73 9.36 -14.83
C GLU A 166 -6.15 9.81 -14.50
N MET A 167 -6.26 10.66 -13.49
CA MET A 167 -7.44 11.49 -13.23
C MET A 167 -7.03 12.94 -13.04
N THR A 168 -7.96 13.82 -13.37
CA THR A 168 -7.84 15.27 -13.16
C THR A 168 -9.11 15.79 -12.54
N ALA A 169 -8.98 16.67 -11.56
CA ALA A 169 -10.10 17.35 -10.92
C ALA A 169 -9.82 18.85 -10.80
N GLU A 170 -10.87 19.63 -10.95
CA GLU A 170 -10.90 21.07 -10.73
C GLU A 170 -11.55 21.33 -9.36
N SER A 171 -11.06 22.32 -8.61
CA SER A 171 -11.56 22.66 -7.27
C SER A 171 -11.63 21.45 -6.31
N PHE A 172 -10.64 20.55 -6.39
CA PHE A 172 -10.65 19.29 -5.67
C PHE A 172 -10.56 19.50 -4.15
N TYR A 173 -11.52 18.89 -3.44
CA TYR A 173 -11.54 18.82 -1.99
C TYR A 173 -11.19 17.38 -1.57
N PRO A 174 -10.10 17.15 -0.82
CA PRO A 174 -9.66 15.80 -0.47
C PRO A 174 -10.50 15.23 0.69
N GLU A 175 -11.66 14.65 0.39
CA GLU A 175 -12.52 13.98 1.37
C GLU A 175 -11.90 12.69 1.93
N HIS A 176 -11.08 12.03 1.11
CA HIS A 176 -10.42 10.77 1.41
C HIS A 176 -8.95 10.80 1.01
N ASP A 177 -8.15 10.00 1.71
CA ASP A 177 -6.79 9.69 1.30
C ASP A 177 -6.79 8.79 0.06
N ILE A 178 -5.66 8.72 -0.64
CA ILE A 178 -5.50 7.82 -1.77
C ILE A 178 -4.98 6.48 -1.28
N ASP A 179 -5.74 5.43 -1.52
CA ASP A 179 -5.34 4.05 -1.32
C ASP A 179 -5.21 3.35 -2.68
N ILE A 180 -4.05 2.74 -2.94
CA ILE A 180 -3.72 2.04 -4.18
C ILE A 180 -3.42 0.59 -3.85
N LEU A 181 -4.16 -0.32 -4.48
CA LEU A 181 -3.89 -1.75 -4.49
C LEU A 181 -3.25 -2.13 -5.81
N LEU A 182 -2.09 -2.78 -5.73
CA LEU A 182 -1.39 -3.39 -6.85
C LEU A 182 -1.34 -4.90 -6.63
N LEU A 183 -1.71 -5.66 -7.66
CA LEU A 183 -1.50 -7.11 -7.68
C LEU A 183 -0.39 -7.43 -8.67
N VAL A 184 0.74 -7.95 -8.16
CA VAL A 184 1.95 -8.25 -8.95
C VAL A 184 2.07 -9.76 -9.15
N PRO A 185 2.20 -10.28 -10.38
CA PRO A 185 2.26 -11.72 -10.62
C PRO A 185 3.36 -12.40 -9.80
N SER A 186 3.08 -13.56 -9.22
CA SER A 186 4.05 -14.27 -8.36
C SER A 186 5.21 -14.92 -9.13
N ASP A 187 5.05 -15.15 -10.43
CA ASP A 187 6.04 -15.82 -11.29
C ASP A 187 7.04 -14.84 -11.93
N ASP A 188 6.75 -13.53 -11.88
CA ASP A 188 7.72 -12.51 -12.22
C ASP A 188 8.58 -12.31 -10.97
N GLY A 189 9.85 -12.75 -11.00
CA GLY A 189 10.81 -12.74 -9.88
C GLY A 189 11.18 -11.38 -9.27
N GLY A 190 10.24 -10.43 -9.25
CA GLY A 190 10.31 -9.21 -8.46
C GLY A 190 10.14 -9.57 -6.99
N SER A 191 11.25 -9.52 -6.27
CA SER A 191 11.31 -9.58 -4.82
C SER A 191 10.16 -8.79 -4.20
N GLY A 192 9.18 -9.51 -3.63
CA GLY A 192 8.24 -8.93 -2.67
C GLY A 192 9.09 -8.35 -1.55
N GLY A 193 9.18 -7.02 -1.51
CA GLY A 193 9.93 -6.26 -0.51
C GLY A 193 9.09 -5.92 0.68
#